data_AF-A0AAX3G5L1-F1
#
_entry.id   AF-A0AAX3G5L1-F1
#
_cell.length_a   1.000
_cell.length_b   1.000
_cell.length_c   1.000
_cell.angle_alpha   90.00
_cell.angle_beta   90.00
_cell.angle_gamma   90.00
#
_symmetry.space_group_name_H-M   'P 1'
#
loop_
_entity.id
_entity.type
_entity.pdbx_description
1 polymer ?
#
loop_
_entity_poly.entity_id
_entity_poly.type
_entity_poly.pdbx_seq_one_letter_code
_entity_poly.pdbx_strand_id
1 'polypeptide(L)' 'MSDNFQAECPHCERLGFADEDEFFYHVSMCEWEQQQESLQDETA' A
#
# COMPACT_ATOMS: atom_id res chain seq x y z
N MET A 1 -12.15 19.75 -11.68
CA MET A 1 -10.84 19.11 -11.84
C MET A 1 -10.60 18.41 -10.52
N SER A 2 -10.69 17.08 -10.48
CA SER A 2 -10.33 16.35 -9.27
C SER A 2 -8.82 16.33 -9.23
N ASP A 3 -8.25 17.10 -8.32
CA ASP A 3 -6.83 17.06 -7.99
C ASP A 3 -6.59 15.68 -7.34
N ASN A 4 -6.05 14.73 -8.10
CA ASN A 4 -5.74 13.40 -7.54
C ASN A 4 -4.61 13.60 -6.53
N PHE A 5 -4.73 13.00 -5.35
CA PHE A 5 -3.68 13.01 -4.34
C PHE A 5 -2.43 12.32 -4.91
N GLN A 6 -1.40 13.13 -5.19
CA GLN A 6 -0.13 12.66 -5.75
C GLN A 6 0.74 12.12 -4.60
N ALA A 7 0.52 10.85 -4.23
CA ALA A 7 1.40 10.10 -3.35
C ALA A 7 1.84 8.80 -4.01
N GLU A 8 2.97 8.28 -3.53
CA GLU A 8 3.59 7.05 -4.01
C GLU A 8 3.57 6.03 -2.87
N CYS A 9 3.06 4.82 -3.12
CA CYS A 9 3.12 3.76 -2.13
C CYS A 9 4.59 3.30 -1.95
N PRO A 10 5.12 3.15 -0.72
CA PRO A 10 6.49 2.66 -0.53
C PRO A 10 6.63 1.14 -0.74
N HIS A 11 5.51 0.42 -0.80
CA HIS A 11 5.47 -1.04 -0.93
C HIS A 11 5.19 -1.53 -2.35
N CYS A 12 4.63 -0.66 -3.21
CA CYS A 12 4.41 -0.95 -4.61
C CYS A 12 4.50 0.34 -5.44
N GLU A 13 4.75 0.24 -6.75
CA GLU A 13 4.93 1.39 -7.64
C GLU A 13 3.60 2.10 -8.01
N ARG A 14 2.57 2.01 -7.16
CA ARG A 14 1.29 2.68 -7.38
C ARG A 14 1.42 4.17 -7.09
N LEU A 15 1.03 4.96 -8.07
CA LEU A 15 1.08 6.42 -8.07
C LEU A 15 -0.32 6.99 -8.30
N GLY A 16 -0.66 8.01 -7.53
CA GLY A 16 -1.93 8.71 -7.67
C GLY A 16 -3.07 7.97 -6.97
N PHE A 17 -3.63 8.63 -5.96
CA PHE A 17 -4.75 8.16 -5.18
C PHE A 17 -5.89 9.15 -5.27
N ALA A 18 -7.11 8.68 -5.03
CA ALA A 18 -8.27 9.57 -4.97
C ALA A 18 -8.12 10.62 -3.86
N ASP A 19 -7.60 10.19 -2.70
CA ASP A 19 -7.43 10.98 -1.49
C ASP A 19 -6.42 10.31 -0.53
N GLU A 20 -6.17 10.98 0.59
CA GLU A 20 -5.25 10.52 1.64
C GLU A 20 -5.75 9.23 2.33
N ASP A 21 -7.07 9.04 2.48
CA ASP A 21 -7.64 7.84 3.10
C ASP A 21 -7.43 6.60 2.20
N GLU A 22 -7.63 6.74 0.89
CA GLU A 22 -7.33 5.67 -0.09
C GLU A 22 -5.83 5.31 -0.07
N PHE A 23 -4.96 6.31 0.02
CA PHE A 23 -3.52 6.09 0.16
C PHE A 23 -3.19 5.31 1.44
N PHE A 24 -3.66 5.76 2.61
CA PHE A 24 -3.38 5.09 3.88
C PHE A 24 -3.92 3.66 3.91
N TYR A 25 -5.14 3.45 3.41
CA TYR A 25 -5.73 2.11 3.32
C TYR A 25 -4.87 1.19 2.46
N HIS A 26 -4.42 1.68 1.30
CA HIS A 26 -3.59 0.91 0.39
C HIS A 26 -2.21 0.56 0.99
N VAL A 27 -1.51 1.54 1.58
CA VAL A 27 -0.21 1.31 2.23
C VAL A 27 -0.34 0.28 3.36
N SER A 28 -1.35 0.44 4.23
CA SER A 28 -1.57 -0.47 5.37
C SER A 28 -1.86 -1.91 4.92
N MET A 29 -2.61 -2.07 3.82
CA MET A 29 -2.89 -3.39 3.25
C MET A 29 -1.62 -4.02 2.67
N CYS A 30 -0.83 -3.27 1.89
CA CYS A 30 0.43 -3.77 1.33
C CYS A 30 1.45 -4.15 2.41
N GLU A 31 1.55 -3.38 3.51
CA GLU A 31 2.39 -3.74 4.66
C GLU A 31 1.95 -5.06 5.30
N TRP A 32 0.65 -5.29 5.39
CA TRP A 32 0.11 -6.52 5.97
C TRP A 32 0.38 -7.73 5.08
N GLU A 33 0.21 -7.60 3.76
CA GLU A 33 0.49 -8.68 2.80
C GLU A 33 1.98 -9.10 2.84
N GLN A 34 2.92 -8.14 2.84
CA GLN A 34 4.35 -8.44 2.95
C GLN A 34 4.72 -9.12 4.27
N GLN A 35 4.08 -8.73 5.37
CA GLN A 35 4.27 -9.38 6.66
C GLN A 35 3.71 -10.81 6.66
N GLN A 36 2.58 -11.06 6.01
CA GLN A 36 2.04 -12.42 5.89
C GLN A 36 2.95 -13.34 5.08
N GLU A 37 3.54 -12.86 3.97
CA GLU A 37 4.51 -13.64 3.20
C GLU A 37 5.77 -13.96 4.03
N SER A 38 6.26 -13.00 4.80
CA SER A 38 7.41 -13.20 5.69
C SER A 38 7.13 -14.23 6.79
N LEU A 39 5.91 -14.27 7.31
CA LEU A 39 5.48 -15.28 8.30
C LEU A 39 5.29 -16.67 7.68
N GLN A 40 4.95 -16.74 6.39
CA GLN A 40 4.76 -18.00 5.70
C GLN A 40 6.11 -18.73 5.46
N ASP A 41 7.19 -17.98 5.23
CA ASP A 41 8.55 -18.52 5.06
C ASP A 41 9.14 -19.09 6.37
N GLU A 42 8.75 -18.56 7.54
CA GLU A 42 9.22 -19.06 8.85
C GLU A 42 8.64 -20.43 9.24
N THR A 43 7.64 -20.92 8.50
CA THR A 43 6.95 -22.20 8.76
C THR A 43 7.13 -23.27 7.69
N ALA A 44 8.01 -23.03 6.70
CA ALA A 44 8.30 -23.95 5.59
C ALA A 44 9.41 -24.97 5.90
#